data_AF-A0A6C0EW48-F1
#
_entry.id   AF-A0A6C0EW48-F1
#
_cell.length_a   1.000
_cell.length_b   1.000
_cell.length_c   1.000
_cell.angle_alpha   90.00
_cell.angle_beta   90.00
_cell.angle_gamma   90.00
#
_symmetry.space_group_name_H-M   'P 1'
#
loop_
_entity.id
_entity.type
_entity.pdbx_description
1 polymer ?
#
loop_
_entity_poly.entity_id
_entity_poly.type
_entity_poly.pdbx_seq_one_letter_code
_entity_poly.pdbx_strand_id
1 'polypeptide(L)'
;MITYMSCLFNSLHHFIPNESSHSIRQKICDYLQNNSPIIDGLDTAVILELDSGPGGASKYIESMRSESTWGGAIEIQCACNLWSFRIIVRNNRGGEKSSIEFLPISELCTKTIELEWTGGHYEPVRS
;
A
#
# COMPACT_ATOMS: atom_id res chain seq x y z
N MET A 1 -10.50 19.00 -2.99
CA MET A 1 -9.11 19.35 -2.63
C MET A 1 -8.31 18.06 -2.74
N ILE A 2 -7.47 17.90 -3.76
CA ILE A 2 -6.70 16.65 -3.94
C ILE A 2 -5.54 16.71 -2.96
N THR A 3 -5.56 15.89 -1.91
CA THR A 3 -4.44 15.79 -0.97
C THR A 3 -3.30 15.04 -1.66
N TYR A 4 -2.23 15.78 -1.97
CA TYR A 4 -1.02 15.27 -2.64
C TYR A 4 -0.40 14.05 -1.92
N MET A 5 -0.65 13.96 -0.60
CA MET A 5 -0.12 12.95 0.31
C MET A 5 -0.91 11.63 0.31
N SER A 6 -2.07 11.58 -0.35
CA SER A 6 -2.90 10.38 -0.50
C SER A 6 -2.82 9.76 -1.90
N CYS A 7 -1.78 10.10 -2.69
CA CYS A 7 -1.65 9.67 -4.09
C CYS A 7 -1.70 8.15 -4.28
N LEU A 8 -1.09 7.36 -3.38
CA LEU A 8 -1.20 5.90 -3.40
C LEU A 8 -2.66 5.45 -3.31
N PHE A 9 -3.39 5.92 -2.29
CA PHE A 9 -4.78 5.51 -2.07
C PHE A 9 -5.73 6.02 -3.16
N ASN A 10 -5.47 7.21 -3.72
CA ASN A 10 -6.16 7.72 -4.89
C ASN A 10 -5.91 6.85 -6.13
N SER A 11 -4.69 6.35 -6.29
CA SER A 11 -4.35 5.43 -7.39
C SER A 11 -5.00 4.06 -7.19
N LEU A 12 -5.03 3.54 -5.97
CA LEU A 12 -5.74 2.29 -5.64
C LEU A 12 -7.27 2.42 -5.87
N HIS A 13 -7.87 3.56 -5.53
CA HIS A 13 -9.29 3.84 -5.79
C HIS A 13 -9.68 3.65 -7.26
N HIS A 14 -8.80 3.99 -8.21
CA HIS A 14 -9.04 3.74 -9.64
C HIS A 14 -9.37 2.27 -9.94
N PHE A 15 -8.73 1.33 -9.22
CA PHE A 15 -8.94 -0.10 -9.40
C PHE A 15 -9.99 -0.70 -8.46
N ILE A 16 -10.39 0.05 -7.42
CA ILE A 16 -11.37 -0.32 -6.39
C ILE A 16 -12.48 0.75 -6.38
N PRO A 17 -13.28 0.87 -7.46
CA PRO A 17 -14.19 2.01 -7.65
C PRO A 17 -15.31 2.09 -6.61
N ASN A 18 -15.59 0.98 -5.92
CA ASN A 18 -16.62 0.90 -4.87
C ASN A 18 -16.12 1.44 -3.50
N GLU A 19 -14.85 1.82 -3.38
CA GLU A 19 -14.27 2.32 -2.13
C GLU A 19 -13.58 3.66 -2.35
N SER A 20 -13.84 4.65 -1.49
CA SER A 20 -13.09 5.91 -1.54
C SER A 20 -11.64 5.73 -1.11
N SER A 21 -10.73 6.61 -1.53
CA SER A 21 -9.33 6.62 -1.08
C SER A 21 -9.19 6.63 0.45
N HIS A 22 -10.09 7.35 1.14
CA HIS A 22 -10.16 7.37 2.59
C HIS A 22 -10.53 5.98 3.16
N SER A 23 -11.57 5.33 2.60
CA SER A 23 -11.98 3.97 3.00
C SER A 23 -10.84 2.96 2.82
N ILE A 24 -10.16 3.02 1.66
CA ILE A 24 -9.02 2.14 1.36
C ILE A 24 -7.92 2.32 2.42
N ARG A 25 -7.55 3.57 2.74
CA ARG A 25 -6.59 3.88 3.81
C ARG A 25 -7.02 3.29 5.15
N GLN A 26 -8.28 3.49 5.56
CA GLN A 26 -8.76 2.98 6.85
C GLN A 26 -8.73 1.45 6.90
N LYS A 27 -9.17 0.76 5.85
CA LYS A 27 -9.12 -0.71 5.79
C LYS A 27 -7.71 -1.27 5.86
N ILE A 28 -6.76 -0.61 5.20
CA ILE A 28 -5.33 -0.95 5.32
C ILE A 28 -4.86 -0.77 6.76
N CYS A 29 -5.20 0.34 7.41
CA CYS A 29 -4.84 0.57 8.81
C CYS A 29 -5.49 -0.46 9.75
N ASP A 30 -6.75 -0.85 9.50
CA ASP A 30 -7.45 -1.88 10.28
C ASP A 30 -6.78 -3.25 10.11
N TYR A 31 -6.35 -3.60 8.89
CA TYR A 31 -5.61 -4.82 8.61
C TYR A 31 -4.28 -4.87 9.38
N LEU A 32 -3.52 -3.77 9.35
CA LEU A 32 -2.26 -3.63 10.10
C LEU A 32 -2.50 -3.70 11.62
N GLN A 33 -3.54 -3.02 12.12
CA GLN A 33 -3.91 -3.02 13.54
C GLN A 33 -4.33 -4.40 14.05
N ASN A 34 -5.00 -5.19 13.20
CA ASN A 34 -5.36 -6.57 13.51
C ASN A 34 -4.17 -7.55 13.44
N ASN A 35 -2.95 -7.03 13.25
CA ASN A 35 -1.74 -7.83 13.05
C ASN A 35 -1.89 -8.89 11.95
N SER A 36 -2.70 -8.60 10.93
CA SER A 36 -2.90 -9.52 9.81
C SER A 36 -1.62 -9.60 8.97
N PRO A 37 -1.16 -10.79 8.56
CA PRO A 37 0.17 -10.97 7.96
C PRO A 37 0.37 -10.14 6.68
N ILE A 38 1.45 -9.37 6.60
CA ILE A 38 1.88 -8.71 5.33
C ILE A 38 3.00 -9.46 4.61
N ILE A 39 3.79 -10.24 5.34
CA ILE A 39 4.83 -11.15 4.81
C ILE A 39 4.63 -12.51 5.47
N ASP A 40 4.80 -13.59 4.71
CA ASP A 40 4.68 -14.94 5.27
C ASP A 40 5.74 -15.21 6.34
N GLY A 41 5.34 -15.86 7.42
CA GLY A 41 6.22 -16.22 8.54
C GLY A 41 6.69 -15.06 9.42
N LEU A 42 6.18 -13.84 9.25
CA LEU A 42 6.55 -12.67 10.08
C LEU A 42 5.33 -11.89 10.57
N ASP A 43 5.31 -11.59 11.87
CA ASP A 43 4.28 -10.74 12.47
C ASP A 43 4.34 -9.33 11.91
N THR A 44 3.19 -8.79 11.52
CA THR A 44 3.08 -7.43 10.99
C THR A 44 3.61 -6.39 11.96
N ALA A 45 3.34 -6.55 13.26
CA ALA A 45 3.89 -5.66 14.30
C ALA A 45 5.42 -5.58 14.26
N VAL A 46 6.13 -6.69 14.02
CA VAL A 46 7.60 -6.70 13.90
C VAL A 46 8.05 -5.88 12.70
N ILE A 47 7.36 -6.00 11.56
CA ILE A 47 7.69 -5.22 10.36
C ILE A 47 7.47 -3.73 10.59
N LEU A 48 6.37 -3.37 11.26
CA LEU A 48 6.10 -1.98 11.60
C LEU A 48 7.15 -1.41 12.56
N GLU A 49 7.64 -2.20 13.53
CA GLU A 49 8.71 -1.79 14.44
C GLU A 49 10.07 -1.65 13.73
N LEU A 50 10.35 -2.46 12.71
CA LEU A 50 11.57 -2.30 11.91
C LEU A 50 11.58 -0.97 11.13
N ASP A 51 10.41 -0.50 10.68
CA ASP A 51 10.28 0.78 9.97
C ASP A 51 10.22 1.98 10.93
N SER A 52 9.47 1.86 12.03
CA SER A 52 9.16 2.97 12.94
C SER A 52 10.00 3.01 14.23
N GLY A 53 10.81 1.98 14.49
CA GLY A 53 11.57 1.78 15.72
C GLY A 53 10.81 0.97 16.80
N PRO A 54 11.52 0.52 17.86
CA PRO A 54 10.91 -0.27 18.93
C PRO A 54 9.71 0.42 19.59
N GLY A 55 8.59 -0.29 19.71
CA GLY A 55 7.33 0.25 20.23
C GLY A 55 6.63 1.27 19.30
N GLY A 56 7.12 1.44 18.06
CA GLY A 56 6.61 2.41 17.09
C GLY A 56 5.37 1.96 16.33
N ALA A 57 5.01 0.66 16.36
CA ALA A 57 3.94 0.10 15.53
C ALA A 57 2.57 0.82 15.70
N SER A 58 2.12 1.09 16.93
CA SER A 58 0.86 1.82 17.15
C SER A 58 0.92 3.23 16.57
N LYS A 59 2.04 3.93 16.80
CA LYS A 59 2.26 5.30 16.31
C LYS A 59 2.35 5.36 14.78
N TYR A 60 2.93 4.32 14.15
CA TYR A 60 2.93 4.17 12.70
C TYR A 60 1.49 4.12 12.18
N ILE A 61 0.65 3.24 12.73
CA ILE A 61 -0.74 3.06 12.30
C ILE A 61 -1.55 4.34 12.54
N GLU A 62 -1.45 4.94 13.72
CA GLU A 62 -2.11 6.22 14.05
C GLU A 62 -1.75 7.31 13.05
N SER A 63 -0.47 7.42 12.70
CA SER A 63 0.01 8.37 11.69
C SER A 63 -0.53 8.02 10.30
N MET A 64 -0.52 6.74 9.92
CA MET A 64 -0.97 6.26 8.60
C MET A 64 -2.47 6.46 8.36
N ARG A 65 -3.28 6.51 9.43
CA ARG A 65 -4.72 6.85 9.32
C ARG A 65 -4.94 8.29 8.84
N SER A 66 -3.99 9.19 9.00
CA SER A 66 -4.08 10.57 8.52
C SER A 66 -3.93 10.66 7.00
N GLU A 67 -4.76 11.49 6.36
CA GLU A 67 -4.65 11.81 4.92
C GLU A 67 -3.38 12.59 4.56
N SER A 68 -2.68 13.12 5.57
CA SER A 68 -1.38 13.78 5.44
C SER A 68 -0.19 12.81 5.48
N THR A 69 -0.42 11.50 5.56
CA THR A 69 0.68 10.51 5.63
C THR A 69 0.78 9.75 4.31
N TRP A 70 1.99 9.68 3.77
CA TRP A 70 2.28 8.95 2.53
C TRP A 70 2.26 7.45 2.81
N GLY A 71 1.51 6.70 2.00
CA GLY A 71 1.63 5.25 1.97
C GLY A 71 2.81 4.81 1.10
N GLY A 72 3.33 3.63 1.38
CA GLY A 72 4.47 3.03 0.69
C GLY A 72 4.32 1.52 0.49
N ALA A 73 5.45 0.81 0.52
CA ALA A 73 5.50 -0.62 0.23
C ALA A 73 4.64 -1.46 1.21
N ILE A 74 4.59 -1.08 2.50
CA ILE A 74 3.79 -1.77 3.52
C ILE A 74 2.30 -1.68 3.16
N GLU A 75 1.80 -0.49 2.82
CA GLU A 75 0.41 -0.30 2.43
C GLU A 75 0.07 -0.98 1.10
N ILE A 76 1.02 -1.01 0.16
CA ILE A 76 0.86 -1.73 -1.12
C ILE A 76 0.75 -3.24 -0.88
N GLN A 77 1.60 -3.83 -0.05
CA GLN A 77 1.53 -5.26 0.28
C GLN A 77 0.25 -5.58 1.07
N CYS A 78 -0.18 -4.69 1.97
CA CYS A 78 -1.47 -4.85 2.65
C CYS A 78 -2.64 -4.82 1.65
N ALA A 79 -2.63 -3.88 0.69
CA ALA A 79 -3.64 -3.84 -0.36
C ALA A 79 -3.63 -5.08 -1.25
N CYS A 80 -2.43 -5.56 -1.58
CA CYS A 80 -2.21 -6.80 -2.30
C CYS A 80 -2.95 -7.97 -1.63
N ASN A 81 -2.81 -8.11 -0.30
CA ASN A 81 -3.47 -9.15 0.48
C ASN A 81 -4.98 -8.92 0.64
N LEU A 82 -5.42 -7.71 0.97
CA LEU A 82 -6.82 -7.37 1.25
C LEU A 82 -7.74 -7.62 0.06
N TRP A 83 -7.29 -7.24 -1.14
CA TRP A 83 -8.09 -7.33 -2.36
C TRP A 83 -7.67 -8.50 -3.25
N SER A 84 -6.72 -9.34 -2.82
CA SER A 84 -6.19 -10.47 -3.60
C SER A 84 -5.74 -10.02 -5.00
N PHE A 85 -5.04 -8.90 -5.07
CA PHE A 85 -4.52 -8.32 -6.31
C PHE A 85 -3.04 -8.64 -6.46
N ARG A 86 -2.57 -8.87 -7.68
CA ARG A 86 -1.16 -8.70 -8.03
C ARG A 86 -0.93 -7.22 -8.33
N ILE A 87 0.00 -6.58 -7.63
CA ILE A 87 0.30 -5.15 -7.81
C ILE A 87 1.71 -5.01 -8.36
N ILE A 88 1.85 -4.39 -9.54
CA ILE A 88 3.15 -4.09 -10.13
C ILE A 88 3.40 -2.59 -10.02
N VAL A 89 4.48 -2.20 -9.35
CA VAL A 89 4.92 -0.81 -9.26
C VAL A 89 6.06 -0.59 -10.23
N ARG A 90 5.81 0.18 -11.28
CA ARG A 90 6.80 0.57 -12.29
C ARG A 90 7.55 1.80 -11.78
N ASN A 91 8.86 1.66 -11.62
CA ASN A 91 9.72 2.78 -11.34
C ASN A 91 9.87 3.62 -12.62
N ASN A 92 9.35 4.84 -12.58
CA ASN A 92 9.51 5.85 -13.62
C ASN A 92 10.37 7.03 -13.11
N ARG A 93 11.07 6.83 -11.97
CA ARG A 93 12.04 7.77 -11.42
C ARG A 93 13.40 7.48 -12.01
N GLY A 94 13.93 8.44 -12.77
CA GLY A 94 15.21 8.29 -13.46
C GLY A 94 15.09 7.46 -14.73
N GLY A 95 16.14 7.44 -15.55
CA GLY A 95 16.10 6.77 -16.87
C GLY A 95 16.10 5.24 -16.83
N GLU A 96 16.26 4.63 -15.66
CA GLU A 96 16.25 3.18 -15.47
C GLU A 96 14.82 2.69 -15.22
N LYS A 97 14.34 1.79 -16.09
CA LYS A 97 13.04 1.16 -15.95
C LYS A 97 13.19 -0.12 -15.14
N SER A 98 12.73 -0.09 -13.90
CA SER A 98 12.61 -1.28 -13.06
C SER A 98 11.18 -1.41 -12.54
N SER A 99 10.80 -2.60 -12.06
CA SER A 99 9.49 -2.83 -11.45
C SER A 99 9.63 -3.68 -10.20
N ILE A 100 8.80 -3.37 -9.21
CA ILE A 100 8.62 -4.19 -8.02
C ILE A 100 7.26 -4.86 -8.13
N GLU A 101 7.22 -6.15 -7.85
CA GLU A 101 6.01 -6.95 -7.87
C GLU A 101 5.62 -7.33 -6.45
N PHE A 102 4.35 -7.11 -6.12
CA PHE A 102 3.72 -7.53 -4.87
C PHE A 102 2.69 -8.61 -5.18
N LEU A 103 2.76 -9.71 -4.43
CA LEU A 103 1.88 -10.87 -4.56
C LEU A 103 1.13 -11.12 -3.24
N PRO A 104 -0.15 -11.54 -3.30
CA PRO A 104 -0.91 -11.81 -2.11
C PRO A 104 -0.36 -13.07 -1.43
N ILE A 105 -0.31 -13.07 -0.09
CA ILE A 105 0.16 -14.24 0.69
C ILE A 105 -0.69 -15.49 0.40
N SER A 106 -1.98 -15.31 0.11
CA SER A 106 -2.87 -16.42 -0.25
C SER A 106 -2.52 -17.11 -1.57
N GLU A 107 -1.61 -16.52 -2.37
CA GLU A 107 -1.28 -16.88 -3.75
C GLU A 107 -2.46 -16.77 -4.75
N LEU A 108 -3.64 -16.42 -4.25
CA LEU A 108 -4.83 -16.21 -5.07
C LEU A 108 -4.83 -14.80 -5.63
N CYS A 109 -4.60 -14.69 -6.94
CA CYS A 109 -4.66 -13.42 -7.65
C CYS A 109 -5.96 -13.31 -8.45
N THR A 110 -6.85 -12.39 -8.05
CA THR A 110 -8.12 -12.12 -8.74
C THR A 110 -7.95 -11.13 -9.89
N LYS A 111 -6.95 -10.24 -9.81
CA LYS A 111 -6.70 -9.18 -10.78
C LYS A 111 -5.24 -8.72 -10.68
N THR A 112 -4.65 -8.35 -11.82
CA THR A 112 -3.37 -7.61 -11.85
C THR A 112 -3.65 -6.12 -12.06
N ILE A 113 -3.03 -5.28 -11.25
CA ILE A 113 -3.07 -3.81 -11.38
C ILE A 113 -1.65 -3.26 -11.41
N GLU A 114 -1.50 -2.09 -12.00
CA GLU A 114 -0.19 -1.47 -12.15
C GLU A 114 -0.23 -0.01 -11.71
N LEU A 115 0.83 0.37 -10.99
CA LEU A 115 1.07 1.73 -10.52
C LEU A 115 2.39 2.23 -11.10
N GLU A 116 2.47 3.51 -11.44
CA GLU A 116 3.73 4.20 -11.73
C GLU A 116 4.19 4.99 -10.52
N TRP A 117 5.50 4.96 -10.24
CA TRP A 117 6.12 5.74 -9.16
C TRP A 117 7.20 6.66 -9.70
N THR A 118 7.12 7.96 -9.38
CA THR A 118 8.02 9.01 -9.89
C THR A 118 8.99 9.56 -8.85
N GLY A 119 9.16 8.88 -7.71
CA GLY A 119 10.08 9.29 -6.64
C GLY A 119 9.44 9.92 -5.41
N GLY A 120 8.13 10.16 -5.46
CA GLY A 120 7.33 10.69 -4.35
C GLY A 120 5.83 10.75 -4.65
N HIS A 121 5.41 10.18 -5.78
CA HIS A 121 4.03 10.20 -6.25
C HIS A 121 3.72 8.88 -6.93
N TYR A 122 2.48 8.41 -6.75
CA TYR A 122 1.93 7.24 -7.41
C TYR A 122 0.80 7.65 -8.35
N GLU A 123 0.75 7.04 -9.52
CA GLU A 123 -0.37 7.15 -10.47
C GLU A 123 -0.83 5.76 -10.93
N PRO A 124 -2.13 5.55 -11.21
CA PRO A 124 -2.60 4.31 -11.79
C PRO A 124 -2.24 4.23 -13.28
N VAL A 125 -1.71 3.10 -13.72
CA VAL A 125 -1.57 2.82 -15.16
C VAL A 125 -2.95 2.48 -15.71
N ARG A 126 -3.42 3.28 -16.67
CA ARG A 126 -4.71 3.07 -17.34
C ARG A 126 -4.48 2.20 -18.57
N SER A 127 -5.21 1.09 -18.65
CA SER A 127 -5.28 0.23 -19.83
C SER A 127 -6.53 0.48 -20.67
#